data_AF-A0A224XKY6-F1
#
_entry.id   AF-A0A224XKY6-F1
#
_cell.length_a   1.000
_cell.length_b   1.000
_cell.length_c   1.000
_cell.angle_alpha   90.00
_cell.angle_beta   90.00
_cell.angle_gamma   90.00
#
_symmetry.space_group_name_H-M   'P 1'
#
loop_
_entity.id
_entity.type
_entity.pdbx_description
1 polymer ?
#
loop_
_entity_poly.entity_id
_entity_poly.type
_entity_poly.pdbx_seq_one_letter_code
_entity_poly.pdbx_strand_id
1 'polypeptide(L)'
;SPSEFVLGSFKNQEVTLGVVTNFPGLHYFKIVYILTRKIDFVVDEGREEQDLIFGDAYCKFPSLVVEDIRLVDEKINFSKYFFWEMLQINKINEALNELEDIHGWKTINCKVPENEQDSKPLQIQFLFRNNCGVPIDLKAKCITSCNCKVVPKGGHGISGWEPICPHRNEILFIHKEKKIEKSESEVFQINILYKSTDKDNFEIELIIAALWKPEVRRNLKIHLERRCFRKVTPSADILIPYFDENTVITFDPLYIGDPSIIVQAIWLYNNSGFDVPYEVIPNGNETTFYCVNQNDSIQAFSMHPVLFRFTPYEMKLFKTDITIIIAEREFNLNLEGSGSSDFILKGYDLAKKVPLKSKFPEERNISLSVDHVLIHPMPLHSVFKYAFFMRNNTGDCFYFHWKRKYLGGVYNLQVRPELGLINANELKMCQLLVYSLSVPVRITDFVNCVLINYTKVEKYVVKRKLFIRLLKFISEFFIYSDKSHRPDLFTCPPRKRAIPSLIKLGVSLQTFDEARLVSTNLTSQLRMLRNFAVGSALKDTILGINSQEFTIICKVFSKIF
;
A
#
# COMPACT_ATOMS: atom_id res chain seq x y z
N SER A 1 -17.17 21.01 -29.43
CA SER A 1 -17.88 21.99 -30.25
C SER A 1 -18.79 22.79 -29.34
N PRO A 2 -18.82 24.12 -29.40
CA PRO A 2 -19.81 24.89 -28.65
C PRO A 2 -21.16 24.60 -29.27
N SER A 3 -22.01 23.90 -28.53
CA SER A 3 -23.43 23.76 -28.87
C SER A 3 -24.10 25.04 -28.42
N GLU A 4 -24.43 25.91 -29.37
CA GLU A 4 -25.36 27.01 -29.12
C GLU A 4 -26.71 26.42 -28.69
N PHE A 5 -27.28 26.91 -27.59
CA PHE A 5 -28.61 26.50 -27.16
C PHE A 5 -29.44 27.75 -26.84
N VAL A 6 -30.69 27.75 -27.29
CA VAL A 6 -31.59 28.89 -27.12
C VAL A 6 -32.42 28.68 -25.86
N LEU A 7 -32.31 29.59 -24.91
CA LEU A 7 -33.15 29.61 -23.71
C LEU A 7 -34.41 30.45 -23.97
N GLY A 8 -35.58 29.85 -23.73
CA GLY A 8 -36.84 30.59 -23.75
C GLY A 8 -36.99 31.48 -22.52
N SER A 9 -37.67 32.61 -22.68
CA SER A 9 -37.98 33.54 -21.58
C SER A 9 -38.61 32.81 -20.38
N PHE A 10 -38.18 33.15 -19.16
CA PHE A 10 -38.70 32.61 -17.89
C PHE A 10 -38.48 31.10 -17.66
N LYS A 11 -37.62 30.43 -18.46
CA LYS A 11 -37.23 29.05 -18.21
C LYS A 11 -35.92 28.98 -17.42
N ASN A 12 -35.94 28.19 -16.35
CA ASN A 12 -34.72 27.83 -15.62
C ASN A 12 -34.10 26.61 -16.29
N GLN A 13 -32.81 26.68 -16.60
CA GLN A 13 -32.07 25.54 -17.12
C GLN A 13 -30.71 25.44 -16.45
N GLU A 14 -30.37 24.23 -16.04
CA GLU A 14 -29.06 23.90 -15.49
C GLU A 14 -28.13 23.55 -16.65
N VAL A 15 -26.99 24.25 -16.73
CA VAL A 15 -25.98 24.05 -17.77
C VAL A 15 -24.74 23.48 -17.10
N THR A 16 -24.39 22.24 -17.48
CA THR A 16 -23.16 21.58 -17.05
C THR A 16 -22.08 21.81 -18.10
N LEU A 17 -20.93 22.33 -17.67
CA LEU A 17 -19.80 22.62 -18.54
C LEU A 17 -18.66 21.66 -18.25
N GLY A 18 -18.28 20.86 -19.24
CA GLY A 18 -17.07 20.05 -19.21
C GLY A 18 -15.98 20.71 -20.05
N VAL A 19 -14.95 21.25 -19.41
CA VAL A 19 -13.78 21.79 -20.11
C VAL A 19 -12.83 20.63 -20.45
N VAL A 20 -12.70 20.31 -21.74
CA VAL A 20 -11.76 19.29 -22.24
C VAL A 20 -10.68 20.00 -23.04
N THR A 21 -9.46 20.00 -22.51
CA THR A 21 -8.31 20.64 -23.16
C THR A 21 -7.40 19.59 -23.77
N ASN A 22 -6.86 19.89 -24.94
CA ASN A 22 -5.88 19.04 -25.61
C ASN A 22 -4.43 19.40 -25.24
N PHE A 23 -4.16 20.20 -24.22
CA PHE A 23 -2.79 20.52 -23.81
C PHE A 23 -2.70 20.66 -22.29
N PRO A 24 -1.59 20.26 -21.65
CA PRO A 24 -1.36 20.56 -20.25
C PRO A 24 -1.15 22.07 -20.04
N GLY A 25 -1.44 22.55 -18.83
CA GLY A 25 -1.22 23.95 -18.44
C GLY A 25 -2.49 24.70 -18.10
N LEU A 26 -2.35 26.01 -17.95
CA LEU A 26 -3.44 26.93 -17.61
C LEU A 26 -4.22 27.31 -18.88
N HIS A 27 -5.52 27.09 -18.85
CA HIS A 27 -6.44 27.46 -19.92
C HIS A 27 -7.46 28.45 -19.40
N TYR A 28 -7.78 29.44 -20.23
CA TYR A 28 -8.81 30.42 -19.91
C TYR A 28 -10.06 30.07 -20.71
N PHE A 29 -11.20 30.02 -20.04
CA PHE A 29 -12.48 29.86 -20.70
C PHE A 29 -13.41 31.03 -20.39
N LYS A 30 -14.27 31.32 -21.35
CA LYS A 30 -15.23 32.41 -21.29
C LYS A 30 -16.56 31.91 -21.85
N ILE A 31 -17.64 32.17 -21.12
CA ILE A 31 -19.00 31.88 -21.53
C ILE A 31 -19.69 33.20 -21.75
N VAL A 32 -20.18 33.39 -22.97
CA VAL A 32 -20.91 34.57 -23.39
C VAL A 32 -22.33 34.19 -23.75
N TYR A 33 -23.24 35.15 -23.63
CA TYR A 33 -24.61 35.01 -24.12
C TYR A 33 -24.96 36.21 -25.01
N ILE A 34 -25.88 35.97 -25.95
CA ILE A 34 -26.38 36.99 -26.87
C ILE A 34 -27.87 37.15 -26.61
N LEU A 35 -28.31 38.38 -26.32
CA LEU A 35 -29.72 38.71 -26.14
C LEU A 35 -30.37 38.96 -27.51
N THR A 36 -31.21 38.03 -27.94
CA THR A 36 -32.09 38.22 -29.10
C THR A 36 -33.42 38.81 -28.66
N ARG A 37 -33.77 39.99 -29.17
CA ARG A 37 -35.09 40.60 -28.95
C ARG A 37 -35.92 40.36 -30.20
N LYS A 38 -37.10 39.77 -30.03
CA LYS A 38 -38.06 39.59 -31.12
C LYS A 38 -39.11 40.70 -31.03
N ILE A 39 -39.00 41.69 -31.90
CA ILE A 39 -39.97 42.80 -31.99
C ILE A 39 -40.65 42.68 -33.35
N ASP A 40 -41.97 42.50 -33.35
CA ASP A 40 -42.83 42.61 -34.54
C ASP A 40 -42.31 41.92 -35.81
N PHE A 41 -42.01 40.62 -35.71
CA PHE A 41 -41.53 39.74 -36.80
C PHE A 41 -40.09 39.96 -37.29
N VAL A 42 -39.36 40.93 -36.74
CA VAL A 42 -37.91 41.10 -36.97
C VAL A 42 -37.15 40.58 -35.74
N VAL A 43 -36.26 39.61 -35.96
CA VAL A 43 -35.32 39.17 -34.92
C VAL A 43 -34.21 40.20 -34.89
N ASP A 44 -34.21 41.09 -33.89
CA ASP A 44 -33.08 41.96 -33.62
C ASP A 44 -32.10 41.14 -32.76
N GLU A 45 -31.09 40.59 -33.42
CA GLU A 45 -29.95 39.99 -32.74
C GLU A 45 -29.18 41.12 -32.06
N GLY A 46 -29.25 41.20 -30.73
CA GLY A 46 -28.39 42.09 -29.97
C GLY A 46 -26.95 41.82 -30.39
N ARG A 47 -26.26 42.82 -30.96
CA ARG A 47 -24.96 42.61 -31.62
C ARG A 47 -23.80 42.41 -30.65
N GLU A 48 -24.02 42.56 -29.34
CA GLU A 48 -22.97 42.52 -28.33
C GLU A 48 -23.09 41.25 -27.50
N GLU A 49 -22.05 40.42 -27.59
CA GLU A 49 -21.80 39.31 -26.67
C GLU A 49 -21.66 39.86 -25.25
N GLN A 50 -22.44 39.33 -24.31
CA GLN A 50 -22.31 39.67 -22.90
C GLN A 50 -21.66 38.52 -22.14
N ASP A 51 -20.71 38.87 -21.27
CA ASP A 51 -19.95 37.93 -20.48
C ASP A 51 -20.81 37.39 -19.35
N LEU A 52 -21.01 36.07 -19.31
CA LEU A 52 -21.73 35.40 -18.23
C LEU A 52 -20.75 34.92 -17.15
N ILE A 53 -19.73 34.17 -17.56
CA ILE A 53 -18.74 33.54 -16.67
C ILE A 53 -17.38 33.53 -17.38
N PHE A 54 -16.33 33.89 -16.64
CA PHE A 54 -14.96 33.61 -17.01
C PHE A 54 -14.33 32.73 -15.93
N GLY A 55 -13.37 31.91 -16.33
CA GLY A 55 -12.63 31.08 -15.39
C GLY A 55 -11.36 30.53 -15.99
N ASP A 56 -10.52 30.06 -15.09
CA ASP A 56 -9.23 29.46 -15.35
C ASP A 56 -9.29 27.98 -14.99
N ALA A 57 -8.83 27.14 -15.91
CA ALA A 57 -8.78 25.69 -15.78
C ALA A 57 -7.34 25.24 -15.94
N TYR A 58 -6.76 24.69 -14.87
CA TYR A 58 -5.44 24.09 -14.94
C TYR A 58 -5.53 22.59 -15.24
N CYS A 59 -4.98 22.17 -16.36
CA CYS A 59 -5.06 20.79 -16.84
C CYS A 59 -3.74 20.06 -16.62
N LYS A 60 -3.77 19.01 -15.78
CA LYS A 60 -2.65 18.10 -15.51
C LYS A 60 -2.81 16.82 -16.36
N PHE A 61 -1.93 16.61 -17.33
CA PHE A 61 -1.90 15.40 -18.17
C PHE A 61 -0.44 15.03 -18.53
N PRO A 62 -0.07 13.72 -18.63
CA PRO A 62 -0.84 12.55 -18.20
C PRO A 62 -0.88 12.44 -16.67
N SER A 63 -1.94 11.88 -16.12
CA SER A 63 -2.17 11.66 -14.68
C SER A 63 -2.55 10.22 -14.47
N LEU A 64 -1.71 9.54 -13.70
CA LEU A 64 -1.83 8.14 -13.38
C LEU A 64 -1.73 8.02 -11.87
N VAL A 65 -2.56 7.15 -11.27
CA VAL A 65 -2.48 6.87 -9.84
C VAL A 65 -2.42 5.37 -9.63
N VAL A 66 -1.60 4.93 -8.69
CA VAL A 66 -1.68 3.58 -8.12
C VAL A 66 -2.89 3.59 -7.18
N GLU A 67 -3.98 2.97 -7.61
CA GLU A 67 -5.18 2.85 -6.81
C GLU A 67 -5.08 1.75 -5.76
N ASP A 68 -4.35 0.67 -6.06
CA ASP A 68 -4.24 -0.48 -5.19
C ASP A 68 -2.98 -1.32 -5.50
N ILE A 69 -2.53 -2.12 -4.52
CA ILE A 69 -1.45 -3.10 -4.68
C ILE A 69 -1.87 -4.46 -4.13
N ARG A 70 -1.34 -5.51 -4.74
CA ARG A 70 -1.60 -6.90 -4.34
C ARG A 70 -0.31 -7.69 -4.41
N LEU A 71 0.01 -8.34 -3.29
CA LEU A 71 1.05 -9.36 -3.22
C LEU A 71 0.44 -10.71 -3.58
N VAL A 72 0.98 -11.39 -4.58
CA VAL A 72 0.50 -12.74 -4.97
C VAL A 72 1.23 -13.82 -4.16
N ASP A 73 2.41 -13.54 -3.60
CA ASP A 73 3.10 -14.48 -2.72
C ASP A 73 2.39 -14.59 -1.36
N GLU A 74 1.76 -15.74 -1.13
CA GLU A 74 0.98 -16.02 0.07
C GLU A 74 1.84 -16.35 1.29
N LYS A 75 3.17 -16.49 1.16
CA LYS A 75 4.05 -16.89 2.28
C LYS A 75 4.60 -15.73 3.11
N ILE A 76 4.69 -14.54 2.54
CA ILE A 76 5.23 -13.38 3.24
C ILE A 76 4.32 -12.98 4.41
N ASN A 77 4.92 -12.76 5.58
CA ASN A 77 4.21 -12.58 6.84
C ASN A 77 4.08 -11.10 7.24
N PHE A 78 3.47 -10.29 6.37
CA PHE A 78 3.04 -8.93 6.70
C PHE A 78 1.85 -8.47 5.84
N SER A 79 1.18 -7.41 6.28
CA SER A 79 -0.02 -6.88 5.63
C SER A 79 0.28 -5.98 4.43
N LYS A 80 -0.77 -5.72 3.64
CA LYS A 80 -0.76 -4.77 2.52
C LYS A 80 -0.25 -3.39 2.92
N TYR A 81 -0.54 -2.95 4.14
CA TYR A 81 -0.11 -1.65 4.65
C TYR A 81 1.42 -1.52 4.67
N PHE A 82 2.13 -2.50 5.25
CA PHE A 82 3.60 -2.46 5.29
C PHE A 82 4.19 -2.46 3.88
N PHE A 83 3.58 -3.19 2.98
CA PHE A 83 4.03 -3.22 1.60
C PHE A 83 3.80 -1.89 0.86
N TRP A 84 2.69 -1.21 1.15
CA TRP A 84 2.39 0.12 0.62
C TRP A 84 3.42 1.16 1.07
N GLU A 85 3.80 1.09 2.35
CA GLU A 85 4.84 1.96 2.92
C GLU A 85 6.21 1.64 2.33
N MET A 86 6.61 0.36 2.25
CA MET A 86 7.90 -0.05 1.68
C MET A 86 8.08 0.39 0.22
N LEU A 87 7.01 0.33 -0.57
CA LEU A 87 7.02 0.78 -1.96
C LEU A 87 6.82 2.29 -2.11
N GLN A 88 6.65 3.05 -1.03
CA GLN A 88 6.41 4.49 -1.07
C GLN A 88 5.28 4.89 -2.01
N ILE A 89 4.18 4.12 -2.04
CA ILE A 89 3.10 4.34 -3.02
C ILE A 89 2.52 5.76 -2.94
N ASN A 90 2.46 6.34 -1.74
CA ASN A 90 2.03 7.73 -1.55
C ASN A 90 2.95 8.71 -2.29
N LYS A 91 4.27 8.58 -2.13
CA LYS A 91 5.24 9.42 -2.85
C LYS A 91 5.23 9.14 -4.36
N ILE A 92 4.98 7.89 -4.77
CA ILE A 92 4.78 7.54 -6.19
C ILE A 92 3.57 8.29 -6.73
N ASN A 93 2.44 8.24 -6.05
CA ASN A 93 1.22 8.95 -6.46
C ASN A 93 1.40 10.47 -6.45
N GLU A 94 2.08 11.03 -5.45
CA GLU A 94 2.46 12.45 -5.40
C GLU A 94 3.34 12.81 -6.60
N ALA A 95 4.40 12.04 -6.89
CA ALA A 95 5.24 12.26 -8.05
C ALA A 95 4.49 12.14 -9.38
N LEU A 96 3.64 11.13 -9.53
CA LEU A 96 2.83 10.96 -10.74
C LEU A 96 1.84 12.13 -10.94
N ASN A 97 1.45 12.83 -9.87
CA ASN A 97 0.54 13.99 -9.90
C ASN A 97 1.27 15.35 -10.04
N GLU A 98 2.44 15.51 -9.44
CA GLU A 98 3.18 16.78 -9.28
C GLU A 98 4.19 17.11 -10.40
N LEU A 99 4.41 16.22 -11.36
CA LEU A 99 5.39 16.48 -12.43
C LEU A 99 4.90 17.61 -13.36
N GLU A 100 5.50 18.80 -13.20
CA GLU A 100 5.23 19.99 -14.00
C GLU A 100 6.11 20.11 -15.26
N ASP A 101 7.11 19.25 -15.45
CA ASP A 101 8.02 19.36 -16.61
C ASP A 101 8.17 18.09 -17.43
N ILE A 102 8.13 18.30 -18.75
CA ILE A 102 8.32 17.30 -19.83
C ILE A 102 9.74 16.68 -19.79
N HIS A 103 10.66 17.23 -18.98
CA HIS A 103 12.09 16.90 -18.98
C HIS A 103 12.69 16.49 -17.63
N GLY A 104 11.94 16.59 -16.52
CA GLY A 104 12.43 16.21 -15.20
C GLY A 104 12.24 14.73 -14.90
N TRP A 105 13.26 14.08 -14.33
CA TRP A 105 13.10 12.78 -13.69
C TRP A 105 12.92 12.98 -12.19
N LYS A 106 11.82 12.49 -11.63
CA LYS A 106 11.68 12.34 -10.17
C LYS A 106 12.11 10.92 -9.81
N THR A 107 13.01 10.80 -8.85
CA THR A 107 13.49 9.51 -8.35
C THR A 107 12.82 9.22 -7.01
N ILE A 108 12.30 7.99 -6.87
CA ILE A 108 11.71 7.50 -5.62
C ILE A 108 12.46 6.23 -5.23
N ASN A 109 12.91 6.20 -3.98
CA ASN A 109 13.51 5.02 -3.42
C ASN A 109 12.43 4.13 -2.80
N CYS A 110 12.47 2.86 -3.15
CA CYS A 110 11.53 1.83 -2.74
C CYS A 110 12.32 0.59 -2.30
N LYS A 111 11.68 -0.25 -1.50
CA LYS A 111 12.26 -1.51 -1.03
C LYS A 111 11.26 -2.64 -1.13
N VAL A 112 11.75 -3.85 -1.38
CA VAL A 112 10.99 -5.09 -1.26
C VAL A 112 11.55 -5.94 -0.12
N PRO A 113 10.73 -6.81 0.50
CA PRO A 113 11.17 -7.59 1.65
C PRO A 113 12.35 -8.50 1.30
N GLU A 114 13.29 -8.61 2.22
CA GLU A 114 14.38 -9.56 2.10
C GLU A 114 13.85 -11.00 1.98
N ASN A 115 14.45 -11.80 1.07
CA ASN A 115 14.00 -13.17 0.84
C ASN A 115 15.16 -14.15 0.63
N GLU A 116 14.87 -15.44 0.82
CA GLU A 116 15.84 -16.52 0.64
C GLU A 116 16.33 -16.55 -0.81
N GLN A 117 17.63 -16.72 -1.01
CA GLN A 117 18.22 -16.90 -2.32
C GLN A 117 17.56 -18.08 -3.07
N ASP A 118 17.29 -17.88 -4.36
CA ASP A 118 16.65 -18.85 -5.25
C ASP A 118 15.25 -19.28 -4.78
N SER A 119 14.62 -18.45 -3.94
CA SER A 119 13.20 -18.60 -3.60
C SER A 119 12.31 -18.43 -4.82
N LYS A 120 11.02 -18.72 -4.63
CA LYS A 120 10.02 -18.35 -5.63
C LYS A 120 10.07 -16.84 -5.89
N PRO A 121 9.78 -16.41 -7.14
CA PRO A 121 9.70 -15.00 -7.47
C PRO A 121 8.65 -14.30 -6.60
N LEU A 122 8.99 -13.13 -6.07
CA LEU A 122 8.02 -12.25 -5.45
C LEU A 122 7.20 -11.59 -6.55
N GLN A 123 5.89 -11.82 -6.52
CA GLN A 123 4.97 -11.29 -7.52
C GLN A 123 4.13 -10.16 -6.94
N ILE A 124 4.23 -8.99 -7.56
CA ILE A 124 3.58 -7.76 -7.15
C ILE A 124 2.69 -7.29 -8.28
N GLN A 125 1.42 -7.04 -7.97
CA GLN A 125 0.47 -6.43 -8.88
C GLN A 125 0.14 -5.01 -8.42
N PHE A 126 0.27 -4.05 -9.32
CA PHE A 126 -0.16 -2.67 -9.17
C PHE A 126 -1.44 -2.49 -9.97
N LEU A 127 -2.46 -1.86 -9.37
CA LEU A 127 -3.65 -1.42 -10.08
C LEU A 127 -3.48 0.06 -10.40
N PHE A 128 -3.15 0.37 -11.63
CA PHE A 128 -3.00 1.74 -12.11
C PHE A 128 -4.31 2.24 -12.68
N ARG A 129 -4.74 3.44 -12.28
CA ARG A 129 -5.89 4.12 -12.88
C ARG A 129 -5.45 5.34 -13.66
N ASN A 130 -5.91 5.41 -14.90
CA ASN A 130 -5.80 6.60 -15.70
C ASN A 130 -6.84 7.62 -15.22
N ASN A 131 -6.39 8.70 -14.59
CA ASN A 131 -7.28 9.77 -14.14
C ASN A 131 -7.57 10.80 -15.24
N CYS A 132 -7.01 10.61 -16.43
CA CYS A 132 -7.17 11.54 -17.52
C CYS A 132 -8.43 11.31 -18.34
N GLY A 133 -8.88 12.40 -18.97
CA GLY A 133 -9.96 12.38 -19.95
C GLY A 133 -9.61 11.74 -21.30
N VAL A 134 -8.40 11.18 -21.45
CA VAL A 134 -7.87 10.61 -22.70
C VAL A 134 -7.02 9.37 -22.40
N PRO A 135 -6.86 8.43 -23.36
CA PRO A 135 -6.05 7.24 -23.15
C PRO A 135 -4.55 7.54 -22.97
N ILE A 136 -3.88 6.74 -22.16
CA ILE A 136 -2.44 6.82 -21.91
C ILE A 136 -1.74 5.53 -22.32
N ASP A 137 -0.47 5.65 -22.68
CA ASP A 137 0.45 4.53 -22.85
C ASP A 137 1.42 4.49 -21.65
N LEU A 138 1.43 3.38 -20.92
CA LEU A 138 2.33 3.12 -19.79
C LEU A 138 3.40 2.14 -20.23
N LYS A 139 4.66 2.56 -20.17
CA LYS A 139 5.83 1.73 -20.44
C LYS A 139 6.70 1.61 -19.19
N ALA A 140 7.10 0.39 -18.86
CA ALA A 140 8.07 0.13 -17.80
C ALA A 140 9.29 -0.58 -18.35
N LYS A 141 10.47 -0.14 -17.92
CA LYS A 141 11.72 -0.83 -18.19
C LYS A 141 12.61 -0.85 -16.96
N CYS A 142 13.26 -1.98 -16.73
CA CYS A 142 14.35 -2.07 -15.76
C CYS A 142 15.64 -1.66 -16.46
N ILE A 143 16.31 -0.64 -15.93
CA ILE A 143 17.65 -0.26 -16.33
C ILE A 143 18.62 -1.12 -15.56
N THR A 144 19.40 -1.90 -16.30
CA THR A 144 20.52 -2.64 -15.73
C THR A 144 21.80 -1.88 -15.99
N SER A 145 22.17 -1.00 -15.06
CA SER A 145 23.50 -0.38 -15.01
C SER A 145 24.50 -1.40 -14.44
N CYS A 146 24.72 -2.52 -15.12
CA CYS A 146 25.72 -3.51 -14.72
C CYS A 146 27.00 -3.37 -15.55
N ASN A 147 28.16 -3.39 -14.89
CA ASN A 147 29.48 -3.44 -15.53
C ASN A 147 29.84 -4.88 -15.99
N CYS A 148 28.84 -5.73 -16.24
CA CYS A 148 29.05 -7.13 -16.59
C CYS A 148 29.67 -7.27 -17.99
N LYS A 149 30.51 -8.29 -18.18
CA LYS A 149 31.18 -8.56 -19.46
C LYS A 149 30.16 -8.90 -20.55
N VAL A 150 30.28 -8.25 -21.70
CA VAL A 150 29.48 -8.52 -22.89
C VAL A 150 30.16 -9.63 -23.69
N VAL A 151 29.40 -10.62 -24.17
CA VAL A 151 29.96 -11.75 -24.93
C VAL A 151 29.44 -11.68 -26.38
N PRO A 152 30.29 -11.93 -27.39
CA PRO A 152 29.84 -11.96 -28.78
C PRO A 152 28.86 -13.11 -29.00
N LYS A 153 27.76 -12.88 -29.71
CA LYS A 153 26.82 -13.94 -30.10
C LYS A 153 27.55 -15.01 -30.91
N GLY A 154 27.63 -16.22 -30.37
CA GLY A 154 28.13 -17.39 -31.09
C GLY A 154 27.15 -17.81 -32.18
N GLY A 155 27.24 -17.20 -33.36
CA GLY A 155 26.46 -17.55 -34.54
C GLY A 155 27.01 -16.82 -35.76
N HIS A 156 27.26 -17.55 -36.84
CA HIS A 156 27.73 -17.00 -38.11
C HIS A 156 26.60 -16.20 -38.77
N GLY A 157 26.46 -14.93 -38.40
CA GLY A 157 25.51 -14.01 -39.00
C GLY A 157 25.13 -12.89 -38.05
N ILE A 158 25.67 -11.70 -38.33
CA ILE A 158 25.35 -10.41 -37.70
C ILE A 158 25.94 -10.23 -36.29
N SER A 159 26.89 -9.30 -36.20
CA SER A 159 27.61 -8.86 -35.01
C SER A 159 26.68 -8.23 -33.96
N GLY A 160 25.97 -9.08 -33.20
CA GLY A 160 25.27 -8.68 -31.99
C GLY A 160 26.12 -9.01 -30.78
N TRP A 161 26.52 -7.99 -30.01
CA TRP A 161 27.04 -8.18 -28.67
C TRP A 161 25.86 -8.38 -27.72
N GLU A 162 25.81 -9.50 -27.00
CA GLU A 162 24.74 -9.74 -26.03
C GLU A 162 25.28 -9.62 -24.60
N PRO A 163 24.70 -8.74 -23.75
CA PRO A 163 25.10 -8.68 -22.35
C PRO A 163 24.59 -9.93 -21.65
N ILE A 164 25.49 -10.86 -21.33
CA ILE A 164 25.22 -11.96 -20.40
C ILE A 164 25.34 -11.38 -18.98
N CYS A 165 24.36 -10.55 -18.60
CA CYS A 165 24.29 -9.97 -17.28
C CYS A 165 23.22 -10.72 -16.46
N PRO A 166 23.60 -11.48 -15.40
CA PRO A 166 22.63 -12.22 -14.59
C PRO A 166 21.57 -11.30 -13.96
N HIS A 167 21.92 -10.01 -13.76
CA HIS A 167 21.05 -8.98 -13.22
C HIS A 167 19.86 -8.60 -14.12
N ARG A 168 19.98 -8.78 -15.44
CA ARG A 168 18.97 -8.30 -16.42
C ARG A 168 17.63 -9.01 -16.29
N ASN A 169 17.63 -10.20 -15.70
CA ASN A 169 16.44 -11.04 -15.58
C ASN A 169 15.90 -11.12 -14.15
N GLU A 170 16.37 -10.26 -13.24
CA GLU A 170 15.95 -10.27 -11.83
C GLU A 170 14.57 -9.62 -11.66
N ILE A 171 14.31 -8.53 -12.38
CA ILE A 171 13.03 -7.82 -12.38
C ILE A 171 12.37 -8.04 -13.73
N LEU A 172 11.29 -8.82 -13.72
CA LEU A 172 10.56 -9.21 -14.92
C LEU A 172 9.17 -8.60 -14.89
N PHE A 173 8.87 -7.78 -15.89
CA PHE A 173 7.53 -7.28 -16.15
C PHE A 173 6.77 -8.29 -16.98
N ILE A 174 5.56 -8.66 -16.57
CA ILE A 174 4.70 -9.52 -17.42
C ILE A 174 4.26 -8.73 -18.66
N HIS A 175 3.93 -7.46 -18.47
CA HIS A 175 3.60 -6.53 -19.54
C HIS A 175 4.57 -5.36 -19.45
N LYS A 176 5.37 -5.12 -20.49
CA LYS A 176 6.32 -3.99 -20.51
C LYS A 176 5.66 -2.69 -20.97
N GLU A 177 4.62 -2.81 -21.78
CA GLU A 177 3.85 -1.70 -22.32
C GLU A 177 2.37 -2.04 -22.16
N LYS A 178 1.56 -1.06 -21.77
CA LYS A 178 0.13 -1.24 -21.59
C LYS A 178 -0.60 0.08 -21.88
N LYS A 179 -1.57 0.01 -22.77
CA LYS A 179 -2.52 1.09 -23.00
C LYS A 179 -3.58 1.07 -21.89
N ILE A 180 -3.87 2.22 -21.31
CA ILE A 180 -4.92 2.39 -20.30
C ILE A 180 -5.92 3.41 -20.84
N GLU A 181 -7.16 2.98 -21.05
CA GLU A 181 -8.22 3.85 -21.56
C GLU A 181 -8.63 4.93 -20.54
N LYS A 182 -9.43 5.89 -21.00
CA LYS A 182 -9.91 7.01 -20.17
C LYS A 182 -10.64 6.49 -18.93
N SER A 183 -10.25 6.98 -17.75
CA SER A 183 -10.90 6.66 -16.47
C SER A 183 -10.90 5.17 -16.10
N GLU A 184 -10.17 4.33 -16.83
CA GLU A 184 -10.08 2.89 -16.58
C GLU A 184 -8.87 2.54 -15.71
N SER A 185 -8.96 1.37 -15.08
CA SER A 185 -7.91 0.81 -14.24
C SER A 185 -7.34 -0.45 -14.85
N GLU A 186 -6.02 -0.59 -14.83
CA GLU A 186 -5.30 -1.71 -15.41
C GLU A 186 -4.30 -2.33 -14.45
N VAL A 187 -4.22 -3.67 -14.51
CA VAL A 187 -3.29 -4.45 -13.67
C VAL A 187 -1.93 -4.51 -14.35
N PHE A 188 -0.90 -4.11 -13.60
CA PHE A 188 0.48 -4.15 -13.99
C PHE A 188 1.27 -5.04 -13.03
N GLN A 189 1.95 -6.07 -13.54
CA GLN A 189 2.61 -7.08 -12.72
C GLN A 189 4.13 -7.08 -12.88
N ILE A 190 4.81 -7.08 -11.73
CA ILE A 190 6.26 -7.20 -11.59
C ILE A 190 6.57 -8.51 -10.86
N ASN A 191 7.49 -9.31 -11.41
CA ASN A 191 8.04 -10.50 -10.79
C ASN A 191 9.50 -10.23 -10.44
N ILE A 192 9.86 -10.40 -9.17
CA ILE A 192 11.20 -10.13 -8.65
C ILE A 192 11.84 -11.46 -8.24
N LEU A 193 12.98 -11.79 -8.85
CA LEU A 193 13.80 -12.94 -8.51
C LEU A 193 14.82 -12.55 -7.44
N TYR A 194 15.05 -13.46 -6.49
CA TYR A 194 16.06 -13.31 -5.45
C TYR A 194 17.27 -14.18 -5.79
N LYS A 195 18.08 -13.74 -6.76
CA LYS A 195 19.34 -14.42 -7.08
C LYS A 195 20.49 -13.75 -6.34
N SER A 196 21.46 -14.53 -5.87
CA SER A 196 22.67 -13.97 -5.26
C SER A 196 23.49 -13.28 -6.34
N THR A 197 23.48 -11.96 -6.31
CA THR A 197 24.24 -11.10 -7.21
C THR A 197 24.98 -10.02 -6.44
N ASP A 198 25.96 -9.36 -7.08
CA ASP A 198 26.70 -8.23 -6.50
C ASP A 198 25.89 -6.93 -6.44
N LYS A 199 24.62 -6.97 -6.84
CA LYS A 199 23.71 -5.82 -6.90
C LYS A 199 22.40 -6.10 -6.19
N ASP A 200 22.10 -5.26 -5.21
CA ASP A 200 20.81 -5.21 -4.51
C ASP A 200 19.92 -4.05 -4.95
N ASN A 201 20.45 -3.11 -5.73
CA ASN A 201 19.71 -1.93 -6.19
C ASN A 201 19.43 -1.99 -7.68
N PHE A 202 18.18 -1.74 -8.05
CA PHE A 202 17.70 -1.75 -9.42
C PHE A 202 16.99 -0.44 -9.75
N GLU A 203 17.09 0.00 -10.99
CA GLU A 203 16.40 1.21 -11.44
C GLU A 203 15.29 0.82 -12.41
N ILE A 204 14.06 1.24 -12.10
CA ILE A 204 12.88 1.04 -12.94
C ILE A 204 12.46 2.40 -13.47
N GLU A 205 12.40 2.55 -14.80
CA GLU A 205 11.81 3.73 -15.43
C GLU A 205 10.37 3.43 -15.83
N LEU A 206 9.44 4.25 -15.30
CA LEU A 206 8.05 4.31 -15.75
C LEU A 206 7.90 5.53 -16.65
N ILE A 207 7.47 5.30 -17.88
CA ILE A 207 7.21 6.32 -18.89
C ILE A 207 5.71 6.29 -19.18
N ILE A 208 5.05 7.43 -19.00
CA ILE A 208 3.61 7.59 -19.21
C ILE A 208 3.43 8.63 -20.29
N ALA A 209 2.75 8.31 -21.38
CA ALA A 209 2.59 9.22 -22.51
C ALA A 209 1.12 9.35 -22.93
N ALA A 210 0.73 10.53 -23.43
CA ALA A 210 -0.52 10.67 -24.17
C ALA A 210 -0.49 9.83 -25.44
N LEU A 211 -1.54 9.06 -25.67
CA LEU A 211 -1.65 8.33 -26.93
C LEU A 211 -1.79 9.27 -28.14
N TRP A 212 -2.50 10.39 -27.97
CA TRP A 212 -2.76 11.36 -29.05
C TRP A 212 -1.58 12.34 -29.29
N LYS A 213 -0.64 12.44 -28.34
CA LYS A 213 0.56 13.30 -28.43
C LYS A 213 1.67 12.76 -27.52
N PRO A 214 2.47 11.79 -28.01
CA PRO A 214 3.49 11.10 -27.20
C PRO A 214 4.59 12.00 -26.63
N GLU A 215 4.77 13.21 -27.17
CA GLU A 215 5.69 14.22 -26.62
C GLU A 215 5.23 14.72 -25.24
N VAL A 216 3.93 14.64 -24.95
CA VAL A 216 3.37 14.91 -23.63
C VAL A 216 3.51 13.64 -22.79
N ARG A 217 4.70 13.49 -22.21
CA ARG A 217 5.06 12.34 -21.38
C ARG A 217 5.58 12.74 -20.00
N ARG A 218 5.40 11.83 -19.05
CA ARG A 218 5.97 11.89 -17.70
C ARG A 218 6.89 10.71 -17.48
N ASN A 219 8.00 10.97 -16.80
CA ASN A 219 9.02 9.98 -16.53
C ASN A 219 9.24 9.89 -15.02
N LEU A 220 9.15 8.68 -14.48
CA LEU A 220 9.43 8.39 -13.07
C LEU A 220 10.54 7.35 -12.99
N LYS A 221 11.55 7.61 -12.16
CA LYS A 221 12.58 6.62 -11.78
C LYS A 221 12.22 6.06 -10.41
N ILE A 222 12.20 4.74 -10.32
CA ILE A 222 12.04 4.01 -9.08
C ILE A 222 13.35 3.27 -8.82
N HIS A 223 14.05 3.65 -7.75
CA HIS A 223 15.18 2.90 -7.25
C HIS A 223 14.66 1.83 -6.30
N LEU A 224 14.69 0.57 -6.73
CA LEU A 224 14.19 -0.56 -5.98
C LEU A 224 15.34 -1.33 -5.32
N GLU A 225 15.34 -1.35 -4.00
CA GLU A 225 16.21 -2.20 -3.20
C GLU A 225 15.60 -3.60 -3.02
N ARG A 226 16.35 -4.62 -3.41
CA ARG A 226 16.05 -6.04 -3.32
C ARG A 226 17.24 -6.73 -2.69
N ARG A 227 17.14 -7.13 -1.42
CA ARG A 227 18.18 -7.90 -0.72
C ARG A 227 17.84 -9.38 -0.67
N CYS A 228 18.85 -10.24 -0.70
CA CYS A 228 18.69 -11.68 -0.53
C CYS A 228 19.63 -12.24 0.54
N PHE A 229 19.19 -13.28 1.24
CA PHE A 229 20.01 -14.00 2.22
C PHE A 229 20.12 -15.48 1.86
N ARG A 230 21.22 -16.11 2.28
CA ARG A 230 21.41 -17.57 2.11
C ARG A 230 20.53 -18.33 3.09
N LYS A 231 19.96 -19.45 2.67
CA LYS A 231 19.07 -20.31 3.49
C LYS A 231 19.58 -20.61 4.91
N VAL A 232 20.89 -20.73 5.06
CA VAL A 232 21.57 -21.12 6.31
C VAL A 232 21.98 -19.92 7.18
N THR A 233 21.65 -18.69 6.77
CA THR A 233 22.06 -17.47 7.45
C THR A 233 20.86 -16.82 8.14
N PRO A 234 20.94 -16.51 9.45
CA PRO A 234 19.93 -15.70 10.13
C PRO A 234 19.89 -14.32 9.49
N SER A 235 18.69 -13.85 9.13
CA SER A 235 18.52 -12.56 8.46
C SER A 235 17.19 -11.92 8.81
N ALA A 236 17.26 -10.68 9.27
CA ALA A 236 16.10 -9.84 9.49
C ALA A 236 16.40 -8.41 9.08
N ASP A 237 15.36 -7.66 8.77
CA ASP A 237 15.44 -6.34 8.17
C ASP A 237 14.42 -5.38 8.78
N ILE A 238 14.68 -4.09 8.65
CA ILE A 238 13.77 -3.04 9.09
C ILE A 238 12.75 -2.77 7.99
N LEU A 239 11.46 -2.77 8.33
CA LEU A 239 10.35 -2.47 7.42
C LEU A 239 10.20 -0.96 7.20
N ILE A 240 11.26 -0.38 6.70
CA ILE A 240 11.33 1.00 6.22
C ILE A 240 11.46 1.01 4.69
N PRO A 241 11.11 2.11 4.03
CA PRO A 241 10.97 2.13 2.57
C PRO A 241 12.27 2.14 1.79
N TYR A 242 13.34 2.65 2.36
CA TYR A 242 14.69 2.61 1.81
C TYR A 242 15.65 2.96 2.93
N PHE A 243 16.80 2.27 3.01
CA PHE A 243 17.83 2.59 3.98
C PHE A 243 19.00 3.28 3.29
N ASP A 244 19.24 4.52 3.68
CA ASP A 244 20.39 5.37 3.36
C ASP A 244 20.99 5.95 4.65
N GLU A 245 22.16 6.59 4.55
CA GLU A 245 22.85 7.20 5.71
C GLU A 245 22.00 8.27 6.43
N ASN A 246 20.93 8.76 5.81
CA ASN A 246 20.05 9.80 6.33
C ASN A 246 18.61 9.32 6.53
N THR A 247 18.41 8.02 6.80
CA THR A 247 17.06 7.48 6.88
C THR A 247 16.31 8.07 8.07
N VAL A 248 15.27 8.84 7.75
CA VAL A 248 14.39 9.47 8.73
C VAL A 248 13.15 8.61 8.95
N ILE A 249 12.89 8.26 10.21
CA ILE A 249 11.64 7.64 10.64
C ILE A 249 10.82 8.69 11.37
N THR A 250 9.73 9.12 10.77
CA THR A 250 8.83 10.12 11.34
C THR A 250 7.75 9.45 12.19
N PHE A 251 7.73 9.80 13.46
CA PHE A 251 6.69 9.48 14.43
C PHE A 251 5.54 10.45 14.26
N ASP A 252 4.32 9.95 14.47
CA ASP A 252 3.15 10.80 14.35
C ASP A 252 3.15 11.91 15.41
N PRO A 253 2.59 13.07 15.07
CA PRO A 253 2.48 14.19 16.00
C PRO A 253 1.64 13.82 17.23
N LEU A 254 2.12 14.20 18.42
CA LEU A 254 1.42 13.97 19.69
C LEU A 254 1.06 15.29 20.35
N TYR A 255 -0.10 15.31 21.02
CA TYR A 255 -0.55 16.49 21.77
C TYR A 255 0.36 16.70 22.99
N ILE A 256 0.96 17.89 23.13
CA ILE A 256 1.90 18.20 24.22
C ILE A 256 1.28 18.12 25.63
N GLY A 257 -0.05 18.25 25.73
CA GLY A 257 -0.79 18.14 26.99
C GLY A 257 -1.39 16.76 27.23
N ASP A 258 -1.03 15.75 26.44
CA ASP A 258 -1.50 14.39 26.66
C ASP A 258 -0.76 13.77 27.84
N PRO A 259 -1.44 13.44 28.96
CA PRO A 259 -0.80 12.74 30.06
C PRO A 259 -0.42 11.30 29.70
N SER A 260 -0.96 10.76 28.60
CA SER A 260 -0.70 9.41 28.12
C SER A 260 0.72 9.32 27.54
N ILE A 261 1.54 8.43 28.07
CA ILE A 261 2.86 8.11 27.50
C ILE A 261 2.64 7.18 26.29
N ILE A 262 2.35 7.78 25.13
CA ILE A 262 1.99 7.03 23.91
C ILE A 262 3.23 6.34 23.33
N VAL A 263 3.04 5.05 23.00
CA VAL A 263 4.03 4.23 22.31
C VAL A 263 3.76 4.17 20.81
N GLN A 264 4.81 4.23 20.00
CA GLN A 264 4.81 3.95 18.56
C GLN A 264 5.84 2.85 18.24
N ALA A 265 5.78 2.25 17.05
CA ALA A 265 6.62 1.10 16.72
C ALA A 265 7.39 1.25 15.40
N ILE A 266 8.65 0.81 15.43
CA ILE A 266 9.43 0.47 14.24
C ILE A 266 9.36 -1.04 14.07
N TRP A 267 8.97 -1.50 12.89
CA TRP A 267 8.78 -2.93 12.66
C TRP A 267 10.01 -3.58 12.05
N LEU A 268 10.44 -4.68 12.65
CA LEU A 268 11.46 -5.59 12.13
C LEU A 268 10.78 -6.81 11.52
N TYR A 269 11.35 -7.34 10.44
CA TYR A 269 10.84 -8.51 9.73
C TYR A 269 11.93 -9.54 9.54
N ASN A 270 11.67 -10.75 10.02
CA ASN A 270 12.54 -11.89 9.86
C ASN A 270 11.87 -12.90 8.94
N ASN A 271 12.39 -13.02 7.72
CA ASN A 271 11.94 -14.02 6.75
C ASN A 271 12.83 -15.26 6.72
N SER A 272 13.86 -15.32 7.59
CA SER A 272 14.75 -16.46 7.72
C SER A 272 14.15 -17.55 8.61
N GLY A 273 14.73 -18.74 8.54
CA GLY A 273 14.33 -19.90 9.34
C GLY A 273 14.90 -19.94 10.75
N PHE A 274 15.55 -18.86 11.20
CA PHE A 274 16.24 -18.76 12.48
C PHE A 274 15.73 -17.55 13.25
N ASP A 275 15.76 -17.61 14.57
CA ASP A 275 15.49 -16.45 15.41
C ASP A 275 16.69 -15.49 15.32
N VAL A 276 16.43 -14.18 15.26
CA VAL A 276 17.44 -13.15 15.01
C VAL A 276 17.45 -12.14 16.17
N PRO A 277 18.55 -12.00 16.92
CA PRO A 277 18.63 -11.01 17.97
C PRO A 277 18.70 -9.59 17.38
N TYR A 278 18.17 -8.61 18.12
CA TYR A 278 18.44 -7.20 17.86
C TYR A 278 18.76 -6.44 19.15
N GLU A 279 19.44 -5.32 18.98
CA GLU A 279 19.76 -4.37 20.03
C GLU A 279 19.58 -2.93 19.50
N VAL A 280 19.11 -2.03 20.35
CA VAL A 280 18.91 -0.62 20.06
C VAL A 280 19.82 0.19 20.97
N ILE A 281 20.76 0.91 20.36
CA ILE A 281 21.71 1.79 21.03
C ILE A 281 21.27 3.23 20.76
N PRO A 282 20.77 3.97 21.77
CA PRO A 282 20.45 5.38 21.61
C PRO A 282 21.73 6.22 21.56
N ASN A 283 21.85 7.11 20.57
CA ASN A 283 22.98 8.03 20.48
C ASN A 283 22.66 9.32 21.27
N GLY A 284 22.58 9.20 22.60
CA GLY A 284 22.37 10.33 23.51
C GLY A 284 21.45 10.02 24.69
N ASN A 285 21.36 10.98 25.62
CA ASN A 285 20.53 10.89 26.83
C ASN A 285 19.17 11.61 26.65
N GLU A 286 18.61 11.65 25.45
CA GLU A 286 17.34 12.36 25.23
C GLU A 286 16.16 11.61 25.85
N THR A 287 15.46 12.25 26.77
CA THR A 287 14.26 11.69 27.42
C THR A 287 13.02 11.69 26.51
N THR A 288 13.08 12.38 25.37
CA THR A 288 11.93 12.56 24.47
C THR A 288 11.57 11.28 23.73
N PHE A 289 12.58 10.53 23.28
CA PHE A 289 12.42 9.23 22.63
C PHE A 289 13.04 8.15 23.52
N TYR A 290 12.20 7.25 24.03
CA TYR A 290 12.67 6.17 24.89
C TYR A 290 12.27 4.81 24.30
N CYS A 291 13.27 3.99 23.97
CA CYS A 291 13.04 2.62 23.53
C CYS A 291 12.64 1.73 24.72
N VAL A 292 11.48 1.08 24.62
CA VAL A 292 10.90 0.25 25.70
C VAL A 292 11.55 -1.14 25.75
N ASN A 293 11.79 -1.73 24.58
CA ASN A 293 12.40 -3.05 24.41
C ASN A 293 13.69 -2.91 23.60
N GLN A 294 14.75 -2.49 24.29
CA GLN A 294 16.06 -2.21 23.68
C GLN A 294 16.73 -3.44 23.08
N ASN A 295 16.49 -4.63 23.62
CA ASN A 295 16.99 -5.88 23.07
C ASN A 295 15.93 -6.97 23.18
N ASP A 296 15.87 -7.84 22.18
CA ASP A 296 15.03 -9.04 22.17
C ASP A 296 15.44 -9.92 20.96
N SER A 297 14.66 -10.97 20.68
CA SER A 297 14.83 -11.82 19.51
C SER A 297 13.61 -11.81 18.59
N ILE A 298 13.84 -11.64 17.29
CA ILE A 298 12.83 -11.69 16.24
C ILE A 298 12.65 -13.14 15.82
N GLN A 299 11.48 -13.73 16.07
CA GLN A 299 11.22 -15.13 15.73
C GLN A 299 11.31 -15.40 14.22
N ALA A 300 11.70 -16.61 13.84
CA ALA A 300 11.71 -17.06 12.45
C ALA A 300 10.35 -16.82 11.76
N PHE A 301 10.39 -16.35 10.51
CA PHE A 301 9.21 -16.04 9.69
C PHE A 301 8.17 -15.13 10.37
N SER A 302 8.63 -14.14 11.16
CA SER A 302 7.76 -13.26 11.95
C SER A 302 8.09 -11.78 11.79
N MET A 303 7.21 -10.95 12.37
CA MET A 303 7.43 -9.52 12.55
C MET A 303 7.50 -9.19 14.04
N HIS A 304 8.41 -8.31 14.40
CA HIS A 304 8.61 -7.88 15.78
C HIS A 304 8.67 -6.35 15.86
N PRO A 305 7.91 -5.71 16.78
CA PRO A 305 7.95 -4.27 16.95
C PRO A 305 9.04 -3.86 17.94
N VAL A 306 9.85 -2.87 17.56
CA VAL A 306 10.66 -2.07 18.48
C VAL A 306 9.81 -0.88 18.91
N LEU A 307 9.48 -0.83 20.20
CA LEU A 307 8.55 0.12 20.78
C LEU A 307 9.28 1.34 21.33
N PHE A 308 8.81 2.52 20.96
CA PHE A 308 9.34 3.79 21.40
C PHE A 308 8.25 4.62 22.06
N ARG A 309 8.52 5.12 23.25
CA ARG A 309 7.75 6.19 23.88
C ARG A 309 8.23 7.51 23.30
N PHE A 310 7.29 8.31 22.80
CA PHE A 310 7.56 9.67 22.36
C PHE A 310 6.79 10.63 23.26
N THR A 311 7.49 11.55 23.93
CA THR A 311 6.89 12.45 24.93
C THR A 311 7.28 13.91 24.66
N PRO A 312 6.66 14.56 23.66
CA PRO A 312 6.99 15.94 23.33
C PRO A 312 6.51 16.89 24.42
N TYR A 313 7.40 17.79 24.85
CA TYR A 313 7.10 18.83 25.85
C TYR A 313 6.89 20.22 25.22
N GLU A 314 7.14 20.37 23.90
CA GLU A 314 7.03 21.61 23.14
C GLU A 314 6.46 21.33 21.74
N MET A 315 5.81 22.33 21.13
CA MET A 315 5.32 22.25 19.74
C MET A 315 6.45 22.50 18.74
N LYS A 316 7.44 21.62 18.74
CA LYS A 316 8.58 21.66 17.82
C LYS A 316 8.85 20.29 17.21
N LEU A 317 9.72 20.27 16.21
CA LEU A 317 10.29 19.05 15.67
C LEU A 317 11.44 18.59 16.57
N PHE A 318 11.32 17.40 17.13
CA PHE A 318 12.37 16.69 17.86
C PHE A 318 13.06 15.73 16.91
N LYS A 319 14.38 15.61 17.04
CA LYS A 319 15.20 14.70 16.26
C LYS A 319 16.18 13.99 17.17
N THR A 320 16.36 12.69 16.98
CA THR A 320 17.39 11.94 17.68
C THR A 320 17.93 10.83 16.79
N ASP A 321 19.18 10.45 17.00
CA ASP A 321 19.81 9.39 16.22
C ASP A 321 19.86 8.12 17.07
N ILE A 322 19.54 6.99 16.46
CA ILE A 322 19.64 5.68 17.09
C ILE A 322 20.38 4.72 16.16
N THR A 323 21.00 3.72 16.75
CA THR A 323 21.58 2.59 16.02
C THR A 323 20.82 1.33 16.40
N ILE A 324 20.24 0.65 15.41
CA ILE A 324 19.65 -0.68 15.60
C ILE A 324 20.63 -1.70 15.03
N ILE A 325 21.10 -2.61 15.87
CA ILE A 325 21.92 -3.75 15.47
C ILE A 325 21.00 -4.96 15.31
N ILE A 326 21.02 -5.60 14.14
CA ILE A 326 20.22 -6.80 13.86
C ILE A 326 21.17 -7.88 13.38
N ALA A 327 21.30 -8.96 14.15
CA ALA A 327 22.41 -9.91 14.04
C ALA A 327 23.77 -9.19 14.07
N GLU A 328 24.42 -9.02 12.90
CA GLU A 328 25.74 -8.39 12.74
C GLU A 328 25.67 -7.14 11.86
N ARG A 329 24.46 -6.62 11.60
CA ARG A 329 24.24 -5.44 10.75
C ARG A 329 23.81 -4.25 11.60
N GLU A 330 24.50 -3.13 11.44
CA GLU A 330 24.17 -1.87 12.09
C GLU A 330 23.33 -0.99 11.16
N PHE A 331 22.24 -0.44 11.71
CA PHE A 331 21.35 0.49 11.02
C PHE A 331 21.28 1.79 11.81
N ASN A 332 21.90 2.85 11.29
CA ASN A 332 21.79 4.20 11.85
C ASN A 332 20.52 4.87 11.32
N LEU A 333 19.67 5.33 12.24
CA LEU A 333 18.35 5.90 11.93
C LEU A 333 18.18 7.22 12.65
N ASN A 334 17.59 8.19 11.95
CA ASN A 334 17.20 9.47 12.51
C ASN A 334 15.72 9.40 12.85
N LEU A 335 15.36 9.42 14.12
CA LEU A 335 13.97 9.51 14.54
C LEU A 335 13.55 10.97 14.55
N GLU A 336 12.39 11.27 13.96
CA GLU A 336 11.78 12.58 14.00
C GLU A 336 10.38 12.49 14.58
N GLY A 337 9.97 13.49 15.36
CA GLY A 337 8.62 13.54 15.92
C GLY A 337 8.26 14.97 16.28
N SER A 338 6.98 15.32 16.22
CA SER A 338 6.56 16.69 16.54
C SER A 338 5.52 16.75 17.65
N GLY A 339 5.67 17.74 18.53
CA GLY A 339 4.59 18.13 19.44
C GLY A 339 3.52 18.93 18.69
N SER A 340 2.26 18.70 19.03
CA SER A 340 1.10 19.35 18.41
C SER A 340 0.21 20.02 19.45
N SER A 341 -0.47 21.10 19.05
CA SER A 341 -1.60 21.69 19.81
C SER A 341 -2.91 20.95 19.57
N ASP A 342 -2.97 20.06 18.57
CA ASP A 342 -4.19 19.35 18.20
C ASP A 342 -4.52 18.28 19.24
N PHE A 343 -5.46 18.59 20.13
CA PHE A 343 -5.96 17.66 21.14
C PHE A 343 -6.96 16.65 20.55
N ILE A 344 -7.45 16.87 19.32
CA ILE A 344 -8.49 16.04 18.72
C ILE A 344 -7.92 14.66 18.42
N LEU A 345 -8.56 13.66 19.00
CA LEU A 345 -8.32 12.26 18.69
C LEU A 345 -8.83 11.94 17.28
N LYS A 346 -7.99 12.14 16.27
CA LYS A 346 -8.25 11.71 14.89
C LYS A 346 -7.87 10.24 14.71
N GLY A 347 -8.54 9.54 13.80
CA GLY A 347 -8.11 8.20 13.39
C GLY A 347 -6.72 8.27 12.73
N TYR A 348 -5.88 7.26 13.00
CA TYR A 348 -4.50 7.14 12.52
C TYR A 348 -4.37 7.48 11.02
N ASP A 349 -3.82 8.65 10.72
CA ASP A 349 -3.90 9.30 9.40
C ASP A 349 -3.14 8.56 8.31
N LEU A 350 -2.05 7.87 8.65
CA LEU A 350 -1.25 7.11 7.67
C LEU A 350 -2.06 5.96 7.04
N ALA A 351 -2.95 5.34 7.81
CA ALA A 351 -3.74 4.23 7.29
C ALA A 351 -4.96 4.68 6.46
N LYS A 352 -5.24 5.99 6.37
CA LYS A 352 -6.22 6.54 5.44
C LYS A 352 -5.73 6.55 3.99
N LYS A 353 -4.42 6.41 3.76
CA LYS A 353 -3.82 6.44 2.43
C LYS A 353 -3.77 5.08 1.72
N VAL A 354 -3.99 4.00 2.46
CA VAL A 354 -4.07 2.63 1.89
C VAL A 354 -5.55 2.28 1.62
N PRO A 355 -5.89 1.69 0.46
CA PRO A 355 -7.25 1.23 0.20
C PRO A 355 -7.68 0.16 1.21
N LEU A 356 -8.73 0.49 1.99
CA LEU A 356 -9.28 -0.40 3.01
C LEU A 356 -9.92 -1.66 2.42
N LYS A 357 -10.39 -1.59 1.17
CA LYS A 357 -10.92 -2.72 0.40
C LYS A 357 -10.10 -2.89 -0.86
N SER A 358 -9.95 -4.14 -1.29
CA SER A 358 -9.33 -4.45 -2.59
C SER A 358 -10.15 -3.80 -3.71
N LYS A 359 -9.49 -3.03 -4.57
CA LYS A 359 -10.08 -2.42 -5.78
C LYS A 359 -9.84 -3.24 -7.05
N PHE A 360 -9.05 -4.31 -6.97
CA PHE A 360 -8.79 -5.19 -8.10
C PHE A 360 -10.09 -5.82 -8.62
N PRO A 361 -10.27 -5.92 -9.95
CA PRO A 361 -11.46 -6.51 -10.56
C PRO A 361 -11.55 -8.03 -10.33
N GLU A 362 -10.41 -8.70 -10.27
CA GLU A 362 -10.33 -10.14 -10.02
C GLU A 362 -10.40 -10.45 -8.52
N GLU A 363 -11.37 -11.28 -8.14
CA GLU A 363 -11.46 -11.81 -6.78
C GLU A 363 -10.38 -12.89 -6.56
N ARG A 364 -9.73 -12.85 -5.39
CA ARG A 364 -8.82 -13.92 -4.95
C ARG A 364 -9.61 -15.19 -4.68
N ASN A 365 -8.94 -16.34 -4.67
CA ASN A 365 -9.53 -17.63 -4.29
C ASN A 365 -10.35 -17.52 -2.99
N ILE A 366 -9.74 -16.94 -1.96
CA ILE A 366 -10.45 -16.50 -0.77
C ILE A 366 -10.26 -14.98 -0.66
N SER A 367 -11.35 -14.23 -0.61
CA SER A 367 -11.35 -12.76 -0.48
C SER A 367 -11.91 -12.33 0.87
N LEU A 368 -11.44 -11.18 1.36
CA LEU A 368 -12.02 -10.50 2.51
C LEU A 368 -12.85 -9.31 2.02
N SER A 369 -13.92 -8.98 2.74
CA SER A 369 -14.71 -7.76 2.47
C SER A 369 -13.93 -6.47 2.78
N VAL A 370 -12.82 -6.58 3.50
CA VAL A 370 -11.93 -5.51 3.94
C VAL A 370 -10.51 -6.07 4.06
N ASP A 371 -9.51 -5.35 3.53
CA ASP A 371 -8.09 -5.67 3.67
C ASP A 371 -7.50 -5.04 4.93
N HIS A 372 -8.05 -3.89 5.37
CA HIS A 372 -7.53 -3.10 6.48
C HIS A 372 -8.63 -2.41 7.29
N VAL A 373 -8.58 -2.52 8.63
CA VAL A 373 -9.53 -1.90 9.55
C VAL A 373 -8.88 -0.70 10.24
N LEU A 374 -9.54 0.46 10.14
CA LEU A 374 -9.20 1.65 10.91
C LEU A 374 -10.04 1.69 12.18
N ILE A 375 -9.39 1.57 13.32
CA ILE A 375 -10.05 1.64 14.62
C ILE A 375 -10.04 3.10 15.06
N HIS A 376 -11.23 3.62 15.39
CA HIS A 376 -11.34 4.93 16.01
C HIS A 376 -10.63 4.92 17.36
N PRO A 377 -10.04 6.03 17.81
CA PRO A 377 -9.37 6.08 19.09
C PRO A 377 -10.24 5.48 20.21
N MET A 378 -9.67 4.54 20.96
CA MET A 378 -10.39 3.80 22.01
C MET A 378 -9.67 3.93 23.36
N PRO A 379 -10.39 3.97 24.49
CA PRO A 379 -9.76 4.04 25.80
C PRO A 379 -8.98 2.76 26.11
N LEU A 380 -8.05 2.81 27.07
CA LEU A 380 -7.41 1.62 27.64
C LEU A 380 -8.44 0.66 28.27
N HIS A 381 -8.07 -0.62 28.40
CA HIS A 381 -8.93 -1.66 28.98
C HIS A 381 -10.31 -1.82 28.33
N SER A 382 -10.45 -1.48 27.05
CA SER A 382 -11.70 -1.54 26.30
C SER A 382 -11.64 -2.54 25.15
N VAL A 383 -12.81 -2.83 24.56
CA VAL A 383 -12.93 -3.82 23.48
C VAL A 383 -13.64 -3.21 22.28
N PHE A 384 -12.95 -3.20 21.16
CA PHE A 384 -13.53 -2.87 19.86
C PHE A 384 -13.94 -4.14 19.12
N LYS A 385 -15.10 -4.11 18.46
CA LYS A 385 -15.66 -5.23 17.70
C LYS A 385 -15.96 -4.79 16.28
N TYR A 386 -15.51 -5.55 15.29
CA TYR A 386 -15.75 -5.26 13.88
C TYR A 386 -16.13 -6.53 13.11
N ALA A 387 -17.27 -6.52 12.44
CA ALA A 387 -17.72 -7.62 11.60
C ALA A 387 -17.20 -7.44 10.17
N PHE A 388 -16.67 -8.52 9.60
CA PHE A 388 -16.24 -8.59 8.21
C PHE A 388 -16.59 -9.95 7.62
N PHE A 389 -16.48 -10.09 6.31
CA PHE A 389 -16.81 -11.33 5.61
C PHE A 389 -15.59 -11.90 4.90
N MET A 390 -15.51 -13.22 4.91
CA MET A 390 -14.58 -14.01 4.12
C MET A 390 -15.39 -14.77 3.08
N ARG A 391 -15.07 -14.61 1.80
CA ARG A 391 -15.75 -15.26 0.69
C ARG A 391 -14.83 -16.27 0.03
N ASN A 392 -15.31 -17.48 -0.18
CA ASN A 392 -14.61 -18.46 -1.00
C ASN A 392 -15.12 -18.36 -2.43
N ASN A 393 -14.27 -17.99 -3.37
CA ASN A 393 -14.63 -17.81 -4.79
C ASN A 393 -14.23 -19.02 -5.64
N THR A 394 -14.00 -20.17 -4.99
CA THR A 394 -13.58 -21.39 -5.66
C THR A 394 -14.59 -22.53 -5.46
N GLY A 395 -14.44 -23.57 -6.28
CA GLY A 395 -15.16 -24.84 -6.12
C GLY A 395 -14.58 -25.79 -5.07
N ASP A 396 -13.48 -25.43 -4.39
CA ASP A 396 -12.86 -26.26 -3.34
C ASP A 396 -13.30 -25.78 -1.94
N CYS A 397 -13.26 -26.66 -0.94
CA CYS A 397 -13.44 -26.30 0.47
C CYS A 397 -12.10 -25.96 1.12
N PHE A 398 -12.09 -24.96 1.98
CA PHE A 398 -10.91 -24.51 2.71
C PHE A 398 -11.10 -24.63 4.22
N TYR A 399 -10.06 -25.11 4.90
CA TYR A 399 -9.93 -24.95 6.34
C TYR A 399 -9.19 -23.64 6.62
N PHE A 400 -9.72 -22.84 7.54
CA PHE A 400 -9.13 -21.57 7.93
C PHE A 400 -8.81 -21.58 9.43
N HIS A 401 -7.74 -20.89 9.80
CA HIS A 401 -7.36 -20.66 11.19
C HIS A 401 -6.71 -19.29 11.36
N TRP A 402 -7.41 -18.40 12.06
CA TRP A 402 -6.93 -17.10 12.48
C TRP A 402 -5.99 -17.22 13.67
N LYS A 403 -4.78 -16.69 13.52
CA LYS A 403 -3.79 -16.62 14.59
C LYS A 403 -4.06 -15.40 15.44
N ARG A 404 -4.28 -15.62 16.74
CA ARG A 404 -4.33 -14.53 17.72
C ARG A 404 -2.99 -13.79 17.72
N LYS A 405 -3.05 -12.46 17.79
CA LYS A 405 -1.87 -11.61 17.94
C LYS A 405 -1.94 -10.85 19.25
N TYR A 406 -0.84 -10.88 20.00
CA TYR A 406 -0.74 -10.28 21.32
C TYR A 406 0.55 -9.48 21.41
N LEU A 407 0.44 -8.23 21.84
CA LEU A 407 1.58 -7.38 22.13
C LEU A 407 1.51 -7.00 23.61
N GLY A 408 2.48 -7.46 24.39
CA GLY A 408 2.50 -7.44 25.86
C GLY A 408 2.06 -6.12 26.47
N GLY A 409 0.96 -6.11 27.22
CA GLY A 409 0.44 -4.92 27.89
C GLY A 409 -0.12 -3.82 26.96
N VAL A 410 -0.06 -3.99 25.63
CA VAL A 410 -0.53 -3.00 24.65
C VAL A 410 -1.90 -3.37 24.10
N TYR A 411 -2.02 -4.51 23.42
CA TYR A 411 -3.29 -4.98 22.85
C TYR A 411 -3.33 -6.50 22.62
N ASN A 412 -4.54 -6.99 22.35
CA ASN A 412 -4.80 -8.34 21.88
C ASN A 412 -5.78 -8.31 20.69
N LEU A 413 -5.36 -8.86 19.55
CA LEU A 413 -6.16 -9.02 18.34
C LEU A 413 -6.62 -10.48 18.20
N GLN A 414 -7.93 -10.68 18.09
CA GLN A 414 -8.53 -12.00 17.89
C GLN A 414 -9.63 -11.93 16.84
N VAL A 415 -9.79 -12.99 16.05
CA VAL A 415 -10.92 -13.15 15.13
C VAL A 415 -11.80 -14.32 15.57
N ARG A 416 -13.12 -14.16 15.49
CA ARG A 416 -14.12 -15.19 15.77
C ARG A 416 -14.99 -15.46 14.52
N PRO A 417 -15.24 -16.72 14.14
CA PRO A 417 -14.63 -17.93 14.68
C PRO A 417 -13.11 -17.97 14.42
N GLU A 418 -12.37 -18.54 15.37
CA GLU A 418 -10.91 -18.63 15.27
C GLU A 418 -10.47 -19.64 14.20
N LEU A 419 -11.25 -20.70 14.03
CA LEU A 419 -11.02 -21.73 13.03
C LEU A 419 -12.34 -22.27 12.51
N GLY A 420 -12.29 -22.89 11.34
CA GLY A 420 -13.46 -23.52 10.75
C GLY A 420 -13.23 -23.98 9.32
N LEU A 421 -14.30 -24.45 8.70
CA LEU A 421 -14.36 -24.73 7.28
C LEU A 421 -15.18 -23.65 6.58
N ILE A 422 -14.75 -23.28 5.38
CA ILE A 422 -15.51 -22.47 4.43
C ILE A 422 -15.71 -23.31 3.17
N ASN A 423 -16.96 -23.60 2.85
CA ASN A 423 -17.32 -24.41 1.69
C ASN A 423 -17.13 -23.63 0.39
N ALA A 424 -17.16 -24.33 -0.73
CA ALA A 424 -17.15 -23.73 -2.06
C ALA A 424 -18.24 -22.65 -2.18
N ASN A 425 -17.88 -21.47 -2.70
CA ASN A 425 -18.80 -20.35 -2.89
C ASN A 425 -19.49 -19.83 -1.61
N GLU A 426 -19.05 -20.24 -0.41
CA GLU A 426 -19.63 -19.78 0.86
C GLU A 426 -19.12 -18.38 1.23
N LEU A 427 -20.01 -17.59 1.83
CA LEU A 427 -19.68 -16.36 2.53
C LEU A 427 -19.73 -16.62 4.04
N LYS A 428 -18.60 -16.39 4.73
CA LYS A 428 -18.46 -16.58 6.17
C LYS A 428 -18.32 -15.25 6.88
N MET A 429 -19.20 -14.97 7.83
CA MET A 429 -19.04 -13.83 8.73
C MET A 429 -17.96 -14.12 9.78
N CYS A 430 -17.06 -13.16 9.97
CA CYS A 430 -16.02 -13.15 10.98
C CYS A 430 -16.12 -11.85 11.79
N GLN A 431 -15.71 -11.91 13.06
CA GLN A 431 -15.68 -10.77 13.97
C GLN A 431 -14.26 -10.58 14.49
N LEU A 432 -13.66 -9.44 14.16
CA LEU A 432 -12.43 -8.96 14.78
C LEU A 432 -12.75 -8.37 16.15
N LEU A 433 -12.01 -8.80 17.16
CA LEU A 433 -12.03 -8.32 18.53
C LEU A 433 -10.66 -7.73 18.84
N VAL A 434 -10.63 -6.45 19.20
CA VAL A 434 -9.41 -5.74 19.59
C VAL A 434 -9.57 -5.30 21.03
N TYR A 435 -8.76 -5.86 21.92
CA TYR A 435 -8.71 -5.49 23.32
C TYR A 435 -7.55 -4.52 23.50
N SER A 436 -7.82 -3.30 23.96
CA SER A 436 -6.76 -2.42 24.47
C SER A 436 -6.42 -2.85 25.90
N LEU A 437 -5.14 -2.76 26.25
CA LEU A 437 -4.64 -3.18 27.56
C LEU A 437 -4.20 -1.95 28.35
N SER A 438 -2.99 -1.95 28.92
CA SER A 438 -2.52 -0.95 29.89
C SER A 438 -1.63 0.13 29.30
N VAL A 439 -1.18 -0.03 28.05
CA VAL A 439 -0.24 0.92 27.41
C VAL A 439 -0.93 1.64 26.26
N PRO A 440 -0.99 2.98 26.27
CA PRO A 440 -1.53 3.76 25.17
C PRO A 440 -0.58 3.67 23.97
N VAL A 441 -1.11 3.44 22.79
CA VAL A 441 -0.32 3.16 21.59
C VAL A 441 -0.94 3.81 20.38
N ARG A 442 -0.09 4.12 19.42
CA ARG A 442 -0.48 4.45 18.05
C ARG A 442 0.34 3.57 17.10
N ILE A 443 -0.29 2.56 16.52
CA ILE A 443 0.41 1.52 15.76
C ILE A 443 -0.49 0.90 14.69
N THR A 444 0.14 0.40 13.64
CA THR A 444 -0.50 -0.49 12.68
C THR A 444 0.07 -1.90 12.82
N ASP A 445 -0.82 -2.89 12.86
CA ASP A 445 -0.49 -4.31 12.90
C ASP A 445 -1.48 -5.12 12.04
N PHE A 446 -1.51 -6.46 12.17
CA PHE A 446 -2.33 -7.35 11.36
C PHE A 446 -2.55 -8.70 12.02
N VAL A 447 -3.62 -9.38 11.61
CA VAL A 447 -3.96 -10.74 12.01
C VAL A 447 -3.82 -11.67 10.81
N ASN A 448 -3.17 -12.81 11.01
CA ASN A 448 -2.98 -13.83 9.98
C ASN A 448 -4.07 -14.89 10.01
N CYS A 449 -4.55 -15.28 8.83
CA CYS A 449 -5.37 -16.46 8.63
C CYS A 449 -4.58 -17.47 7.80
N VAL A 450 -4.32 -18.64 8.39
CA VAL A 450 -3.75 -19.79 7.70
C VAL A 450 -4.87 -20.53 6.99
N LEU A 451 -4.75 -20.66 5.67
CA LEU A 451 -5.68 -21.36 4.82
C LEU A 451 -5.07 -22.65 4.29
N ILE A 452 -5.85 -23.73 4.35
CA ILE A 452 -5.46 -25.04 3.81
C ILE A 452 -6.59 -25.50 2.91
N ASN A 453 -6.28 -25.77 1.63
CA ASN A 453 -7.25 -26.35 0.71
C ASN A 453 -7.59 -27.78 1.14
N TYR A 454 -8.72 -27.93 1.82
CA TYR A 454 -9.15 -29.18 2.46
C TYR A 454 -9.49 -30.24 1.40
N THR A 455 -10.16 -29.85 0.32
CA THR A 455 -10.50 -30.75 -0.79
C THR A 455 -9.27 -31.41 -1.42
N LYS A 456 -8.18 -30.66 -1.60
CA LYS A 456 -6.91 -31.21 -2.11
C LYS A 456 -6.25 -32.17 -1.10
N VAL A 457 -6.30 -31.85 0.19
CA VAL A 457 -5.79 -32.72 1.26
C VAL A 457 -6.58 -34.03 1.31
N GLU A 458 -7.91 -33.95 1.27
CA GLU A 458 -8.78 -35.12 1.30
C GLU A 458 -8.55 -36.02 0.08
N LYS A 459 -8.54 -35.45 -1.14
CA LYS A 459 -8.20 -36.17 -2.38
C LYS A 459 -6.85 -36.88 -2.26
N TYR A 460 -5.85 -36.23 -1.65
CA TYR A 460 -4.54 -36.85 -1.41
C TYR A 460 -4.61 -38.01 -0.41
N VAL A 461 -5.32 -37.84 0.72
CA VAL A 461 -5.48 -38.90 1.73
C VAL A 461 -6.18 -40.13 1.14
N VAL A 462 -7.24 -39.93 0.36
CA VAL A 462 -7.96 -41.02 -0.33
C VAL A 462 -7.06 -41.73 -1.32
N LYS A 463 -6.35 -40.99 -2.20
CA LYS A 463 -5.38 -41.57 -3.13
C LYS A 463 -4.28 -42.36 -2.41
N ARG A 464 -3.79 -41.85 -1.28
CA ARG A 464 -2.77 -42.53 -0.47
C ARG A 464 -3.31 -43.81 0.18
N LYS A 465 -4.53 -43.81 0.70
CA LYS A 465 -5.18 -45.02 1.25
C LYS A 465 -5.37 -46.09 0.16
N LEU A 466 -5.83 -45.69 -1.03
CA LEU A 466 -5.95 -46.58 -2.19
C LEU A 466 -4.59 -47.16 -2.61
N PHE A 467 -3.55 -46.32 -2.69
CA PHE A 467 -2.20 -46.76 -3.01
C PHE A 467 -1.65 -47.77 -1.97
N ILE A 468 -1.86 -47.53 -0.68
CA ILE A 468 -1.46 -48.47 0.39
C ILE A 468 -2.22 -49.79 0.27
N ARG A 469 -3.52 -49.77 -0.05
CA ARG A 469 -4.31 -50.99 -0.28
C ARG A 469 -3.83 -51.77 -1.51
N LEU A 470 -3.55 -51.08 -2.61
CA LEU A 470 -2.96 -51.66 -3.82
C LEU A 470 -1.59 -52.27 -3.55
N LEU A 471 -0.73 -51.59 -2.79
CA LEU A 471 0.56 -52.13 -2.37
C LEU A 471 0.41 -53.41 -1.53
N LYS A 472 -0.53 -53.44 -0.58
CA LYS A 472 -0.81 -54.65 0.21
C LYS A 472 -1.28 -55.80 -0.67
N PHE A 473 -2.27 -55.54 -1.53
CA PHE A 473 -2.77 -56.51 -2.50
C PHE A 473 -1.63 -57.05 -3.37
N ILE A 474 -0.82 -56.19 -3.99
CA ILE A 474 0.33 -56.61 -4.82
C ILE A 474 1.35 -57.42 -4.00
N SER A 475 1.63 -57.04 -2.75
CA SER A 475 2.54 -57.82 -1.90
C SER A 475 2.01 -59.20 -1.48
N GLU A 476 0.69 -59.40 -1.54
CA GLU A 476 0.06 -60.71 -1.27
C GLU A 476 0.09 -61.63 -2.49
N PHE A 477 0.14 -61.09 -3.72
CA PHE A 477 0.14 -61.87 -4.97
C PHE A 477 1.50 -62.05 -5.64
N PHE A 478 2.53 -61.29 -5.23
CA PHE A 478 3.85 -61.35 -5.84
C PHE A 478 4.94 -61.60 -4.79
N ILE A 479 5.63 -62.74 -4.89
CA ILE A 479 6.87 -63.02 -4.17
C ILE A 479 8.03 -62.43 -4.99
N TYR A 480 8.61 -61.34 -4.50
CA TYR A 480 9.77 -60.73 -5.17
C TYR A 480 11.01 -61.61 -4.95
N SER A 481 11.45 -62.30 -6.01
CA SER A 481 12.58 -63.21 -5.96
C SER A 481 13.95 -62.52 -6.04
N ASP A 482 14.03 -61.21 -6.31
CA ASP A 482 15.32 -60.53 -6.44
C ASP A 482 15.32 -59.10 -5.91
N LYS A 483 16.30 -58.79 -5.05
CA LYS A 483 16.41 -57.49 -4.35
C LYS A 483 16.95 -56.37 -5.24
N SER A 484 17.34 -56.66 -6.48
CA SER A 484 18.14 -55.76 -7.31
C SER A 484 17.33 -54.84 -8.22
N HIS A 485 16.05 -55.13 -8.54
CA HIS A 485 15.23 -54.29 -9.43
C HIS A 485 13.80 -54.14 -8.89
N ARG A 486 13.57 -53.17 -8.00
CA ARG A 486 12.21 -52.65 -7.77
C ARG A 486 11.92 -51.63 -8.89
N PRO A 487 10.88 -51.81 -9.72
CA PRO A 487 10.54 -50.82 -10.73
C PRO A 487 10.08 -49.51 -10.07
N ASP A 488 10.47 -48.36 -10.66
CA ASP A 488 10.10 -46.99 -10.23
C ASP A 488 8.58 -46.72 -10.17
N LEU A 489 7.78 -47.68 -10.64
CA LEU A 489 6.30 -47.74 -10.55
C LEU A 489 5.75 -47.70 -9.11
N PHE A 490 6.57 -47.94 -8.09
CA PHE A 490 6.16 -47.95 -6.68
C PHE A 490 6.56 -46.70 -5.88
N THR A 491 6.91 -45.61 -6.55
CA THR A 491 7.13 -44.35 -5.84
C THR A 491 5.78 -43.76 -5.41
N CYS A 492 5.54 -43.74 -4.09
CA CYS A 492 4.38 -43.05 -3.52
C CYS A 492 4.37 -41.62 -4.08
N PRO A 493 3.24 -41.11 -4.61
CA PRO A 493 3.22 -39.77 -5.18
C PRO A 493 3.79 -38.80 -4.15
N PRO A 494 4.78 -37.98 -4.52
CA PRO A 494 5.51 -37.16 -3.58
C PRO A 494 4.51 -36.36 -2.75
N ARG A 495 4.80 -36.20 -1.45
CA ARG A 495 4.01 -35.38 -0.52
C ARG A 495 3.96 -33.94 -1.02
N LYS A 496 3.12 -33.63 -2.00
CA LYS A 496 2.66 -32.27 -2.26
C LYS A 496 1.65 -31.97 -1.16
N ARG A 497 2.14 -31.79 0.08
CA ARG A 497 1.33 -31.22 1.17
C ARG A 497 0.70 -29.95 0.60
N ALA A 498 -0.60 -29.76 0.81
CA ALA A 498 -1.23 -28.49 0.48
C ALA A 498 -0.42 -27.41 1.20
N ILE A 499 0.26 -26.57 0.42
CA ILE A 499 1.07 -25.49 0.97
C ILE A 499 0.04 -24.52 1.58
N PRO A 500 0.14 -24.21 2.88
CA PRO A 500 -0.77 -23.27 3.48
C PRO A 500 -0.60 -21.91 2.82
N SER A 501 -1.72 -21.25 2.53
CA SER A 501 -1.74 -19.86 2.08
C SER A 501 -2.07 -18.95 3.25
N LEU A 502 -1.57 -17.71 3.23
CA LEU A 502 -1.84 -16.74 4.30
C LEU A 502 -2.66 -15.57 3.76
N ILE A 503 -3.80 -15.34 4.41
CA ILE A 503 -4.55 -14.08 4.31
C ILE A 503 -4.22 -13.22 5.52
N LYS A 504 -4.16 -11.90 5.31
CA LYS A 504 -3.83 -10.93 6.34
C LYS A 504 -4.92 -9.88 6.40
N LEU A 505 -5.35 -9.56 7.62
CA LEU A 505 -6.23 -8.43 7.90
C LEU A 505 -5.42 -7.36 8.64
N GLY A 506 -5.15 -6.23 7.99
CA GLY A 506 -4.47 -5.11 8.63
C GLY A 506 -5.38 -4.38 9.62
N VAL A 507 -4.79 -3.84 10.68
CA VAL A 507 -5.49 -3.14 11.76
C VAL A 507 -4.64 -1.96 12.20
N SER A 508 -5.15 -0.74 12.06
CA SER A 508 -4.55 0.45 12.67
C SER A 508 -5.33 0.85 13.90
N LEU A 509 -4.64 1.01 15.01
CA LEU A 509 -5.26 1.29 16.30
C LEU A 509 -4.56 2.43 17.02
N GLN A 510 -5.38 3.25 17.69
CA GLN A 510 -4.96 4.29 18.58
C GLN A 510 -5.66 4.09 19.91
N THR A 511 -4.90 3.99 20.99
CA THR A 511 -5.43 3.87 22.35
C THR A 511 -4.96 5.04 23.21
N PHE A 512 -5.78 5.44 24.17
CA PHE A 512 -5.51 6.58 25.05
C PHE A 512 -5.96 6.30 26.48
N ASP A 513 -5.33 6.95 27.44
CA ASP A 513 -5.76 6.91 28.84
C ASP A 513 -7.01 7.77 29.04
N GLU A 514 -8.03 7.27 29.75
CA GLU A 514 -9.24 8.05 30.07
C GLU A 514 -8.93 9.35 30.82
N ALA A 515 -7.83 9.41 31.56
CA ALA A 515 -7.35 10.65 32.19
C ALA A 515 -7.16 11.80 31.18
N ARG A 516 -6.88 11.49 29.90
CA ARG A 516 -6.81 12.47 28.81
C ARG A 516 -8.14 13.20 28.59
N LEU A 517 -9.28 12.54 28.80
CA LEU A 517 -10.60 13.17 28.65
C LEU A 517 -10.90 14.15 29.80
N VAL A 518 -10.25 13.97 30.95
CA VAL A 518 -10.40 14.84 32.12
C VAL A 518 -9.46 16.05 32.03
N SER A 519 -8.25 15.86 31.49
CA SER A 519 -7.26 16.94 31.32
C SER A 519 -7.63 17.96 30.23
N THR A 520 -8.52 17.62 29.30
CA THR A 520 -9.02 18.50 28.24
C THR A 520 -10.13 19.46 28.66
N ASN A 521 -10.47 19.55 29.96
CA ASN A 521 -11.37 20.58 30.47
C ASN A 521 -10.82 21.99 30.11
N LEU A 522 -11.70 22.86 29.59
CA LEU A 522 -11.43 24.25 29.20
C LEU A 522 -10.59 25.01 30.24
N THR A 523 -10.79 24.75 31.54
CA THR A 523 -10.04 25.39 32.64
C THR A 523 -8.56 24.99 32.67
N SER A 524 -8.24 23.74 32.32
CA SER A 524 -6.88 23.20 32.20
C SER A 524 -6.19 23.76 30.95
N GLN A 525 -6.93 23.86 29.84
CA GLN A 525 -6.48 24.45 28.59
C GLN A 525 -6.16 25.95 28.76
N LEU A 526 -6.99 26.70 29.49
CA LEU A 526 -6.76 28.12 29.81
C LEU A 526 -5.57 28.33 30.76
N ARG A 527 -5.25 27.37 31.64
CA ARG A 527 -4.04 27.40 32.48
C ARG A 527 -2.77 27.18 31.67
N MET A 528 -2.77 26.26 30.69
CA MET A 528 -1.63 26.08 29.79
C MET A 528 -1.42 27.30 28.89
N LEU A 529 -2.51 27.87 28.32
CA LEU A 529 -2.44 29.08 27.49
C LEU A 529 -1.90 30.31 28.23
N ARG A 530 -2.01 30.37 29.56
CA ARG A 530 -1.46 31.47 30.38
C ARG A 530 0.08 31.55 30.34
N ASN A 531 0.75 30.47 29.94
CA ASN A 531 2.21 30.38 29.86
C ASN A 531 2.74 30.41 28.41
N PHE A 532 1.87 30.52 27.40
CA PHE A 532 2.27 30.58 25.99
C PHE A 532 1.88 31.94 25.40
N ALA A 533 2.88 32.72 24.98
CA ALA A 533 2.66 33.86 24.09
C ALA A 533 2.23 33.33 22.73
N VAL A 534 0.92 33.28 22.48
CA VAL A 534 0.34 32.83 21.21
C VAL A 534 0.34 34.00 20.24
N GLY A 535 1.21 33.93 19.23
CA GLY A 535 1.09 34.71 18.00
C GLY A 535 -0.09 34.21 17.17
N SER A 536 -0.89 35.15 16.68
CA SER A 536 -2.15 34.93 15.96
C SER A 536 -1.99 34.27 14.59
N ALA A 537 -2.74 33.20 14.33
CA ALA A 537 -3.15 32.81 12.99
C ALA A 537 -4.49 32.06 13.03
N LEU A 538 -5.56 32.76 12.67
CA LEU A 538 -6.87 32.20 12.33
C LEU A 538 -7.33 32.87 11.04
N LYS A 539 -7.44 32.08 9.96
CA LYS A 539 -8.29 32.38 8.81
C LYS A 539 -8.84 31.06 8.29
N ASP A 540 -10.08 30.78 8.67
CA ASP A 540 -10.93 29.84 7.95
C ASP A 540 -11.69 30.60 6.87
N THR A 541 -11.61 30.12 5.63
CA THR A 541 -12.80 30.05 4.79
C THR A 541 -12.66 28.82 3.89
N ILE A 542 -13.58 27.88 4.05
CA ILE A 542 -13.71 26.68 3.22
C ILE A 542 -14.64 27.05 2.06
N LEU A 543 -14.15 26.93 0.83
CA LEU A 543 -14.98 26.93 -0.37
C LEU A 543 -15.23 25.48 -0.75
N GLY A 544 -16.49 25.05 -0.68
CA GLY A 544 -16.89 23.69 -1.06
C GLY A 544 -16.95 23.56 -2.58
N ILE A 545 -15.91 22.97 -3.17
CA ILE A 545 -15.93 22.48 -4.56
C ILE A 545 -16.15 20.97 -4.47
N ASN A 546 -17.30 20.50 -4.94
CA ASN A 546 -17.61 19.07 -4.96
C ASN A 546 -16.96 18.46 -6.20
N SER A 547 -15.74 17.93 -6.06
CA SER A 547 -15.01 17.27 -7.13
C SER A 547 -15.38 15.79 -7.20
N GLN A 548 -16.57 15.49 -7.71
CA GLN A 548 -16.81 14.22 -8.37
C GLN A 548 -17.49 14.53 -9.70
N GLU A 549 -16.71 14.31 -10.77
CA GLU A 549 -17.00 14.64 -12.16
C GLU A 549 -16.76 16.12 -12.52
N PHE A 550 -16.19 16.34 -13.70
CA PHE A 550 -15.79 17.63 -14.27
C PHE A 550 -17.03 18.48 -14.61
N THR A 551 -17.77 18.88 -13.58
CA THR A 551 -19.11 19.44 -13.70
C THR A 551 -19.17 20.71 -12.85
N ILE A 552 -19.05 21.88 -13.49
CA ILE A 552 -19.40 23.15 -12.86
C ILE A 552 -20.92 23.32 -13.01
N ILE A 553 -21.65 23.25 -11.89
CA ILE A 553 -23.09 23.52 -11.86
C ILE A 553 -23.29 25.02 -11.64
N CYS A 554 -23.73 25.73 -12.68
CA CYS A 554 -24.11 27.14 -12.58
C CYS A 554 -25.64 27.24 -12.48
N LYS A 555 -26.16 27.67 -11.32
CA LYS A 555 -27.56 28.11 -11.20
C LYS A 555 -27.64 29.59 -11.59
N VAL A 556 -28.03 29.86 -12.84
CA VAL A 556 -28.29 31.22 -13.31
C VAL A 556 -29.67 31.62 -12.80
N PHE A 557 -29.74 32.60 -11.88
CA PHE A 557 -31.00 33.17 -11.41
C PHE A 557 -31.36 34.46 -12.15
N SER A 558 -32.68 34.63 -12.28
CA SER A 558 -33.34 35.84 -12.73
C SER A 558 -33.40 36.90 -11.62
N LYS A 559 -32.82 38.06 -11.92
CA LYS A 559 -33.47 39.37 -11.74
C LYS A 559 -32.70 40.39 -12.56
N ILE A 560 -33.08 40.50 -13.83
CA ILE A 560 -32.76 41.66 -14.65
C ILE A 560 -34.00 42.56 -14.54
N PHE A 561 -33.82 43.77 -14.02
CA PHE A 561 -34.81 44.83 -14.10
C PHE A 561 -34.87 45.39 -15.52
#